data_AF-A0A970XYA9-F1
#
_entry.id   AF-A0A970XYA9-F1
#
_cell.length_a   1.000
_cell.length_b   1.000
_cell.length_c   1.000
_cell.angle_alpha   90.00
_cell.angle_beta   90.00
_cell.angle_gamma   90.00
#
_symmetry.space_group_name_H-M   'P 1'
#
loop_
_entity.id
_entity.type
_entity.pdbx_description
1 polymer ?
#
loop_
_entity_poly.entity_id
_entity_poly.type
_entity_poly.pdbx_seq_one_letter_code
_entity_poly.pdbx_strand_id
1 'polypeptide(L)'
;MNYLRTLLPAVAGLLAACLAMTGCSKWSETDAGAFRVVTNRGGQALAYSPASGVRLVVKNGFAFKDLNRNGALDRYEDWRLPAQERAR
;
A
#
# COMPACT_ATOMS: atom_id res chain seq x y z
N MET A 1 61.11 14.12 16.75
CA MET A 1 61.01 13.21 15.59
C MET A 1 59.72 13.49 14.86
N ASN A 2 59.84 13.97 13.62
CA ASN A 2 58.74 14.16 12.68
C ASN A 2 58.48 12.84 11.94
N TYR A 3 57.23 12.37 11.96
CA TYR A 3 56.63 11.47 10.97
C TYR A 3 55.12 11.76 11.01
N LEU A 4 54.31 11.77 9.96
CA LEU A 4 54.45 11.91 8.51
C LEU A 4 52.99 12.14 8.06
N ARG A 5 52.79 12.94 7.02
CA ARG A 5 51.49 13.28 6.42
C ARG A 5 50.77 12.06 5.86
N THR A 6 49.44 11.99 6.06
CA THR A 6 48.42 11.37 5.17
C THR A 6 47.04 11.72 5.77
N LEU A 7 45.94 12.08 5.10
CA LEU A 7 45.52 12.43 3.73
C LEU A 7 44.07 12.98 3.90
N LEU A 8 43.71 14.10 3.29
CA LEU A 8 42.30 14.53 3.04
C LEU A 8 41.63 13.54 2.05
N PRO A 9 40.30 13.57 1.76
CA PRO A 9 39.13 14.19 2.43
C PRO A 9 37.93 13.19 2.51
N ALA A 10 36.71 13.69 2.66
CA ALA A 10 35.44 13.06 2.27
C ALA A 10 34.65 12.26 3.33
N VAL A 11 33.83 12.99 4.09
CA VAL A 11 32.42 12.60 4.31
C VAL A 11 31.54 13.84 4.49
N ALA A 12 31.75 14.85 3.64
CA ALA A 12 30.74 15.90 3.39
C ALA A 12 29.68 15.35 2.43
N GLY A 13 29.01 14.28 2.86
CA GLY A 13 28.16 13.45 2.00
C GLY A 13 27.22 12.58 2.80
N LEU A 14 26.45 13.15 3.72
CA LEU A 14 25.15 12.58 4.08
C LEU A 14 24.06 13.55 3.64
N LEU A 15 24.01 13.67 2.32
CA LEU A 15 22.95 14.27 1.54
C LEU A 15 21.64 13.56 1.89
N ALA A 16 20.71 14.31 2.48
CA ALA A 16 19.26 14.16 2.33
C ALA A 16 18.70 12.72 2.23
N ALA A 17 18.75 11.95 3.32
CA ALA A 17 17.99 10.70 3.42
C ALA A 17 16.97 10.84 4.56
N CYS A 18 15.75 11.27 4.21
CA CYS A 18 14.47 10.99 4.91
C CYS A 18 13.29 11.86 4.42
N LEU A 19 13.39 12.50 3.25
CA LEU A 19 12.20 13.08 2.59
C LEU A 19 11.55 12.01 1.71
N ALA A 20 10.58 11.28 2.27
CA ALA A 20 9.43 10.64 1.61
C ALA A 20 9.08 9.27 2.24
N MET A 21 8.50 9.28 3.43
CA MET A 21 7.70 8.15 3.95
C MET A 21 6.29 8.63 4.28
N THR A 22 5.73 9.57 3.51
CA THR A 22 4.32 9.98 3.65
C THR A 22 3.43 9.08 2.79
N GLY A 23 3.29 7.84 3.24
CA GLY A 23 2.32 6.90 2.72
C GLY A 23 1.72 6.11 3.87
N CYS A 24 1.01 6.80 4.79
CA CYS A 24 0.25 6.10 5.82
C CYS A 24 -0.90 5.35 5.13
N SER A 25 -0.70 4.07 4.84
CA SER A 25 -1.75 3.19 4.33
C SER A 25 -2.94 3.24 5.28
N LYS A 26 -4.13 3.48 4.74
CA LYS A 26 -5.38 3.45 5.52
C LYS A 26 -5.96 2.04 5.57
N TRP A 27 -5.19 1.02 5.20
CA TRP A 27 -5.62 -0.36 5.26
C TRP A 27 -4.53 -1.27 5.81
N SER A 28 -4.95 -2.40 6.38
CA SER A 28 -4.10 -3.50 6.82
C SER A 28 -4.73 -4.82 6.39
N GLU A 29 -3.92 -5.87 6.27
CA GLU A 29 -4.37 -7.23 5.98
C GLU A 29 -3.91 -8.19 7.08
N THR A 30 -4.80 -9.10 7.46
CA THR A 30 -4.56 -10.16 8.43
C THR A 30 -4.87 -11.52 7.81
N ASP A 31 -4.01 -12.50 8.08
CA ASP A 31 -4.23 -13.90 7.72
C ASP A 31 -5.29 -14.54 8.62
N ALA A 32 -6.37 -15.05 8.02
CA ALA A 32 -7.40 -15.82 8.71
C ALA A 32 -7.51 -17.26 8.17
N GLY A 33 -6.40 -17.80 7.65
CA GLY A 33 -6.31 -19.14 7.09
C GLY A 33 -6.78 -19.18 5.64
N ALA A 34 -7.99 -19.67 5.40
CA ALA A 34 -8.55 -19.81 4.05
C ALA A 34 -8.85 -18.46 3.36
N PHE A 35 -8.88 -17.39 4.15
CA PHE A 35 -9.18 -16.03 3.70
C PHE A 35 -8.17 -15.03 4.28
N ARG A 36 -8.05 -13.90 3.58
CA ARG A 36 -7.38 -12.70 4.06
C ARG A 36 -8.44 -11.69 4.44
N VAL A 37 -8.27 -11.08 5.60
CA VAL A 37 -9.16 -10.02 6.11
C VAL A 37 -8.44 -8.70 5.94
N VAL A 38 -9.07 -7.79 5.20
CA VAL A 38 -8.56 -6.45 4.94
C VAL A 38 -9.39 -5.46 5.75
N THR A 39 -8.74 -4.63 6.56
CA THR A 39 -9.41 -3.59 7.34
C THR A 39 -9.05 -2.23 6.76
N ASN A 40 -10.01 -1.52 6.19
CA ASN A 40 -9.85 -0.12 5.82
C ASN A 40 -10.22 0.80 7.01
N ARG A 41 -9.27 1.58 7.52
CA ARG A 41 -9.46 2.55 8.60
C ARG A 41 -10.49 3.61 8.20
N GLY A 42 -11.61 3.66 8.91
CA GLY A 42 -12.73 4.56 8.58
C GLY A 42 -13.53 4.14 7.34
N GLY A 43 -13.38 2.89 6.91
CA GLY A 43 -14.03 2.32 5.73
C GLY A 43 -14.53 0.89 5.98
N GLN A 44 -14.69 0.14 4.90
CA GLN A 44 -15.18 -1.24 4.97
C GLN A 44 -14.07 -2.26 5.28
N ALA A 45 -14.43 -3.29 6.04
CA ALA A 45 -13.66 -4.53 6.09
C ALA A 45 -14.00 -5.41 4.88
N LEU A 46 -12.99 -6.00 4.26
CA LEU A 46 -13.14 -6.92 3.13
C LEU A 46 -12.59 -8.28 3.52
N ALA A 47 -13.13 -9.33 2.92
CA ALA A 47 -12.51 -10.65 2.94
C ALA A 47 -12.41 -11.18 1.51
N TYR A 48 -11.29 -11.84 1.21
CA TYR A 48 -11.07 -12.56 -0.04
C TYR A 48 -10.25 -13.82 0.21
N SER A 49 -10.43 -14.82 -0.66
CA SER A 49 -9.59 -16.01 -0.62
C SER A 49 -8.38 -15.80 -1.54
N PRO A 50 -7.14 -16.01 -1.07
CA PRO A 50 -5.95 -16.03 -1.93
C PRO A 50 -6.05 -17.02 -3.10
N ALA A 51 -6.80 -18.12 -2.92
CA ALA A 51 -7.00 -19.13 -3.95
C ALA A 51 -7.99 -18.71 -5.06
N SER A 52 -8.75 -17.64 -4.86
CA SER A 52 -9.79 -17.21 -5.82
C SER A 52 -9.24 -16.48 -7.06
N GLY A 53 -7.96 -16.10 -7.05
CA GLY A 53 -7.36 -15.21 -8.05
C GLY A 53 -7.77 -13.74 -7.95
N VAL A 54 -8.67 -13.38 -7.02
CA VAL A 54 -8.98 -11.99 -6.68
C VAL A 54 -7.75 -11.37 -6.00
N ARG A 55 -7.40 -10.16 -6.43
CA ARG A 55 -6.31 -9.36 -5.84
C ARG A 55 -6.88 -8.09 -5.22
N LEU A 56 -6.03 -7.35 -4.52
CA LEU A 56 -6.38 -6.01 -4.04
C LEU A 56 -5.89 -4.94 -5.01
N VAL A 57 -6.72 -3.94 -5.24
CA VAL A 57 -6.34 -2.67 -5.87
C VAL A 57 -6.36 -1.60 -4.79
N VAL A 58 -5.35 -0.72 -4.79
CA VAL A 58 -5.18 0.33 -3.77
C VAL A 58 -5.38 1.69 -4.41
N LYS A 59 -6.30 2.49 -3.87
CA LYS A 59 -6.57 3.87 -4.33
C LYS A 59 -6.80 4.81 -3.15
N ASN A 60 -6.09 5.94 -3.12
CA ASN A 60 -6.16 6.95 -2.06
C ASN A 60 -5.91 6.40 -0.64
N GLY A 61 -5.06 5.38 -0.54
CA GLY A 61 -4.70 4.70 0.70
C GLY A 61 -5.70 3.66 1.19
N PHE A 62 -6.76 3.36 0.42
CA PHE A 62 -7.74 2.30 0.72
C PHE A 62 -7.57 1.12 -0.22
N ALA A 63 -7.90 -0.08 0.25
CA ALA A 63 -7.89 -1.32 -0.52
C ALA A 63 -9.31 -1.73 -0.95
N PHE A 64 -9.38 -2.30 -2.15
CA PHE A 64 -10.58 -2.78 -2.84
C PHE A 64 -10.30 -4.15 -3.44
N LYS A 65 -11.32 -5.00 -3.57
CA LYS A 65 -11.19 -6.27 -4.28
C LYS A 65 -11.31 -6.03 -5.78
N ASP A 66 -10.33 -6.49 -6.55
CA ASP A 66 -10.39 -6.58 -8.02
C ASP A 66 -11.16 -7.86 -8.39
N LEU A 67 -12.46 -7.69 -8.59
CA LEU A 67 -13.42 -8.77 -8.75
C LEU A 67 -13.42 -9.33 -10.18
N ASN A 68 -13.19 -8.49 -11.19
CA ASN A 68 -13.08 -8.92 -12.59
C ASN A 68 -11.63 -9.20 -13.03
N ARG A 69 -10.65 -8.97 -12.15
CA ARG A 69 -9.23 -9.30 -12.34
C ARG A 69 -8.56 -8.47 -13.43
N ASN A 70 -8.97 -7.21 -13.58
CA ASN A 70 -8.42 -6.30 -14.60
C ASN A 70 -7.30 -5.37 -14.07
N GLY A 71 -7.01 -5.41 -12.77
CA GLY A 71 -5.99 -4.56 -12.13
C GLY A 71 -6.37 -3.08 -11.98
N ALA A 72 -7.62 -2.72 -12.28
CA ALA A 72 -8.16 -1.38 -12.11
C ALA A 72 -9.20 -1.36 -10.99
N LEU A 73 -9.54 -0.16 -10.50
CA LEU A 73 -10.68 -0.01 -9.59
C LEU A 73 -11.90 0.40 -10.41
N ASP A 74 -12.81 -0.53 -10.60
CA ASP A 74 -14.08 -0.27 -11.26
C ASP A 74 -15.14 0.27 -10.31
N ARG A 75 -16.15 0.93 -10.87
CA ARG A 75 -17.24 1.57 -10.09
C ARG A 75 -17.95 0.57 -9.16
N TYR A 76 -18.19 -0.64 -9.64
CA TYR A 76 -18.89 -1.66 -8.85
C TYR A 76 -18.04 -2.20 -7.69
N GLU A 77 -16.72 -2.07 -7.76
CA GLU A 77 -15.75 -2.49 -6.76
C GLU A 77 -15.47 -1.41 -5.70
N ASP A 78 -15.66 -0.13 -6.08
CA ASP A 78 -15.47 1.00 -5.18
C ASP A 78 -16.61 1.09 -4.16
N TRP A 79 -16.39 0.46 -3.01
CA TRP A 79 -17.33 0.45 -1.90
C TRP A 79 -17.60 1.84 -1.30
N ARG A 80 -16.83 2.87 -1.65
CA ARG A 80 -17.07 4.26 -1.21
C ARG A 80 -18.22 4.91 -1.99
N LEU A 81 -18.57 4.36 -3.15
CA LEU A 81 -19.67 4.86 -3.96
C LEU A 81 -21.02 4.34 -3.43
N PRO A 82 -22.11 5.13 -3.56
CA PRO A 82 -23.45 4.67 -3.29
C PRO A 82 -23.81 3.40 -4.08
N ALA A 83 -24.62 2.51 -3.52
CA ALA A 83 -25.00 1.25 -4.17
C ALA A 83 -25.58 1.46 -5.59
N GLN A 84 -26.37 2.52 -5.79
CA GLN A 84 -26.93 2.85 -7.11
C GLN A 84 -25.86 3.23 -8.15
N GLU A 85 -24.74 3.83 -7.74
CA GLU A 85 -23.64 4.13 -8.66
C GLU A 85 -22.81 2.88 -8.97
N ARG A 86 -22.69 1.97 -7.99
CA ARG A 86 -21.97 0.70 -8.14
C ARG A 86 -22.69 -0.28 -9.06
N ALA A 87 -24.01 -0.22 -9.15
CA ALA A 87 -24.82 -1.13 -9.96
C ALA A 87 -25.01 -0.67 -11.42
N ARG A 88 -24.37 0.43 -11.84
CA ARG A 88 -24.50 1.02 -13.17
C ARG A 88 -23.41 0.59 -14.13
#